data_AF-X1JUC4-F1
#
_entry.id   AF-X1JUC4-F1
#
_cell.length_a   1.000
_cell.length_b   1.000
_cell.length_c   1.000
_cell.angle_alpha   90.00
_cell.angle_beta   90.00
_cell.angle_gamma   90.00
#
_symmetry.space_group_name_H-M   'P 1'
#
loop_
_entity.id
_entity.type
_entity.pdbx_description
1 polymer ?
#
loop_
_entity_poly.entity_id
_entity_poly.type
_entity_poly.pdbx_seq_one_letter_code
_entity_poly.pdbx_strand_id
1 'polypeptide(L)'
;AMLLLERYPEDNPVKRLFQKRDEQENIKLAIELVRNSSISEECYAIASDYCAKACYNLNLLPDSPSRQALIELADYVISRKR
;
A
#
# COMPACT_ATOMS: atom_id res chain seq x y z
N ALA A 1 6.08 -3.86 3.69
CA ALA A 1 7.48 -4.04 4.13
C ALA A 1 8.50 -3.47 3.15
N MET A 2 8.31 -3.55 1.82
CA MET A 2 9.29 -3.08 0.83
C MET A 2 9.73 -1.61 1.02
N LEU A 3 8.79 -0.65 1.10
CA LEU A 3 9.14 0.76 1.36
C LEU A 3 9.93 0.98 2.66
N LEU A 4 9.63 0.20 3.71
CA LEU A 4 10.36 0.28 4.97
C LEU A 4 11.79 -0.27 4.82
N LEU A 5 11.97 -1.34 4.05
CA LEU A 5 13.28 -1.93 3.75
C LEU A 5 14.16 -1.00 2.90
N GLU A 6 13.56 -0.28 1.95
CA GLU A 6 14.25 0.70 1.11
C GLU A 6 14.68 1.94 1.90
N ARG A 7 13.81 2.44 2.80
CA ARG A 7 14.08 3.64 3.59
C ARG A 7 15.09 3.40 4.73
N TYR A 8 15.14 2.18 5.27
CA TYR A 8 16.09 1.78 6.31
C TYR A 8 16.86 0.53 5.86
N PRO A 9 17.86 0.68 4.98
CA PRO A 9 18.58 -0.46 4.41
C PRO A 9 19.54 -1.12 5.42
N GLU A 10 20.16 -0.36 6.31
CA GLU A 10 21.20 -0.89 7.21
C GLU A 10 20.62 -1.48 8.51
N ASP A 11 19.87 -0.68 9.28
CA ASP A 11 19.21 -1.14 10.50
C ASP A 11 17.68 -1.18 10.31
N ASN A 12 17.18 -2.37 9.97
CA ASN A 12 15.76 -2.57 9.74
C ASN A 12 15.16 -3.63 10.67
N PRO A 13 14.10 -3.31 11.44
CA PRO A 13 13.44 -4.30 12.28
C PRO A 13 12.82 -5.45 11.47
N VAL A 14 12.39 -5.22 10.23
CA VAL A 14 11.89 -6.30 9.35
C VAL A 14 13.02 -7.26 8.96
N LYS A 15 14.23 -6.76 8.65
CA LYS A 15 15.38 -7.64 8.38
C LYS A 15 15.73 -8.49 9.60
N ARG A 16 15.77 -7.87 10.79
CA ARG A 16 16.04 -8.56 12.06
C ARG A 16 14.97 -9.62 12.38
N LEU A 17 13.71 -9.32 12.12
CA LEU A 17 12.59 -10.25 12.26
C LEU A 17 12.80 -11.52 11.40
N PHE A 18 13.18 -11.37 10.13
CA PHE A 18 13.46 -12.52 9.24
C PHE A 18 14.73 -13.30 9.64
N GLN A 19 15.62 -12.71 10.43
CA GLN A 19 16.78 -13.38 11.02
C GLN A 19 16.45 -14.10 12.33
N LYS A 20 15.17 -14.19 12.72
CA LYS A 20 14.67 -14.83 13.96
C LYS A 20 15.26 -14.23 15.25
N ARG A 21 15.56 -12.93 15.25
CA ARG A 21 16.00 -12.18 16.43
C ARG A 21 14.81 -11.43 17.03
N ASP A 22 14.68 -11.45 18.36
CA ASP A 22 13.78 -10.60 19.14
C ASP A 22 12.44 -10.28 18.47
N GLU A 23 11.71 -11.33 18.06
CA GLU A 23 10.58 -11.25 17.12
C GLU A 23 9.52 -10.23 17.54
N GLN A 24 9.09 -10.28 18.80
CA GLN A 24 8.05 -9.36 19.31
C GLN A 24 8.51 -7.90 19.31
N GLU A 25 9.78 -7.65 19.64
CA GLU A 25 10.32 -6.29 19.70
C GLU A 25 10.48 -5.72 18.29
N ASN A 26 11.02 -6.52 17.37
CA ASN A 26 11.16 -6.11 15.97
C ASN A 26 9.80 -5.88 15.30
N ILE A 27 8.75 -6.64 15.64
CA ILE A 27 7.38 -6.36 15.17
C ILE A 27 6.90 -4.99 15.66
N LYS A 28 7.06 -4.68 16.96
CA LYS A 28 6.65 -3.37 17.52
C LYS A 28 7.39 -2.22 16.84
N LEU A 29 8.72 -2.32 16.75
CA LEU A 29 9.56 -1.30 16.10
C LEU A 29 9.17 -1.10 14.63
N ALA A 30 8.92 -2.18 13.88
CA ALA A 30 8.48 -2.07 12.49
C ALA A 30 7.13 -1.34 12.36
N ILE A 31 6.18 -1.61 13.25
CA ILE A 31 4.89 -0.92 13.29
C ILE A 31 5.09 0.57 13.62
N GLU A 32 5.91 0.89 14.61
CA GLU A 32 6.21 2.27 15.00
C GLU A 32 6.88 3.06 13.87
N LEU A 33 7.87 2.47 13.18
CA LEU A 33 8.51 3.13 12.04
C LEU A 33 7.53 3.40 10.89
N VAL A 34 6.59 2.48 10.62
CA VAL A 34 5.54 2.72 9.61
C VAL A 34 4.58 3.82 10.04
N ARG A 35 4.21 3.89 11.31
CA ARG A 35 3.31 4.92 11.84
C ARG A 35 3.95 6.30 11.92
N ASN A 36 5.23 6.37 12.25
CA ASN A 36 5.99 7.62 12.42
C ASN A 36 6.65 8.10 11.12
N SER A 37 6.27 7.54 9.98
CA SER A 37 6.78 7.94 8.66
C SER A 37 5.64 8.13 7.68
N SER A 38 5.95 8.71 6.52
CA SER A 38 5.00 8.88 5.41
C SER A 38 4.65 7.59 4.66
N ILE A 39 5.12 6.42 5.11
CA ILE A 39 4.94 5.15 4.37
C ILE A 39 3.46 4.84 4.14
N SER A 40 2.60 5.12 5.12
CA SER A 40 1.16 4.88 4.98
C SER A 40 0.54 5.77 3.89
N GLU A 41 0.85 7.07 3.90
CA GLU A 41 0.39 8.04 2.90
C GLU A 41 0.91 7.67 1.50
N GLU A 42 2.17 7.27 1.41
CA GLU A 42 2.81 6.84 0.17
C GLU A 42 2.17 5.57 -0.41
N CYS A 43 1.80 4.61 0.44
CA CYS A 43 1.04 3.43 0.00
C CYS A 43 -0.32 3.83 -0.61
N TYR A 44 -1.04 4.77 0.02
CA TYR A 44 -2.31 5.25 -0.52
C TYR A 44 -2.13 6.07 -1.80
N ALA A 45 -1.06 6.85 -1.92
CA ALA A 45 -0.75 7.60 -3.14
C ALA A 45 -0.48 6.65 -4.31
N ILE A 46 0.34 5.61 -4.10
CA ILE A 46 0.63 4.57 -5.10
C ILE A 46 -0.66 3.85 -5.50
N ALA A 47 -1.47 3.42 -4.54
CA ALA A 47 -2.74 2.75 -4.82
C ALA A 47 -3.69 3.65 -5.63
N SER A 48 -3.77 4.93 -5.27
CA SER A 48 -4.61 5.92 -5.98
C SER A 48 -4.15 6.12 -7.43
N ASP A 49 -2.83 6.17 -7.67
CA ASP A 49 -2.28 6.27 -9.03
C ASP A 49 -2.60 5.03 -9.88
N TYR A 50 -2.51 3.82 -9.31
CA TYR A 50 -2.94 2.60 -10.00
C TYR A 50 -4.43 2.60 -10.32
N CYS A 51 -5.30 3.01 -9.38
CA CYS A 51 -6.73 3.14 -9.63
C CYS A 51 -7.02 4.16 -10.74
N ALA A 52 -6.36 5.33 -10.73
CA ALA A 52 -6.52 6.34 -11.76
C ALA A 52 -6.12 5.82 -13.15
N LYS A 53 -5.00 5.10 -13.26
CA LYS A 53 -4.56 4.44 -14.51
C LYS A 53 -5.54 3.38 -14.98
N ALA A 54 -6.07 2.57 -14.06
CA ALA A 54 -7.08 1.56 -14.39
C ALA A 54 -8.37 2.21 -14.92
N CYS A 55 -8.90 3.21 -14.24
CA CYS A 55 -10.09 3.95 -14.68
C CYS A 55 -9.88 4.65 -16.02
N TYR A 56 -8.70 5.25 -16.26
CA TYR A 56 -8.34 5.80 -17.56
C TYR A 56 -8.43 4.76 -18.69
N ASN A 57 -7.89 3.56 -18.47
CA ASN A 57 -7.95 2.49 -19.47
C ASN A 57 -9.37 1.93 -19.65
N LEU A 58 -10.19 1.88 -18.59
CA LEU A 58 -11.59 1.47 -18.68
C LEU A 58 -12.42 2.43 -19.54
N ASN A 59 -12.10 3.74 -19.51
CA ASN A 59 -12.78 4.74 -20.34
C ASN A 59 -12.55 4.55 -21.85
N LEU A 60 -11.58 3.72 -22.26
CA LEU A 60 -11.38 3.35 -23.66
C LEU A 60 -12.41 2.31 -24.15
N LEU A 61 -13.11 1.64 -23.23
CA LEU A 61 -14.13 0.65 -23.54
C LEU A 61 -15.51 1.31 -23.74
N PRO A 62 -16.41 0.70 -24.54
CA PRO A 62 -17.80 1.17 -24.65
C PRO A 62 -18.51 1.23 -23.30
N ASP A 63 -19.50 2.11 -23.20
CA ASP A 63 -20.29 2.23 -21.98
C ASP A 63 -21.09 0.96 -21.71
N SER A 64 -20.99 0.47 -20.48
CA SER A 64 -21.67 -0.74 -20.03
C SER A 64 -21.74 -0.76 -18.50
N PRO A 65 -22.73 -1.46 -17.93
CA PRO A 65 -22.81 -1.68 -16.49
C PRO A 65 -21.53 -2.30 -15.91
N SER A 66 -20.89 -3.21 -16.66
CA SER A 66 -19.63 -3.83 -16.24
C SER A 66 -18.48 -2.84 -16.16
N ARG A 67 -18.36 -1.91 -17.14
CA ARG A 67 -17.35 -0.85 -17.09
C ARG A 67 -17.55 0.03 -15.85
N GLN A 68 -18.79 0.45 -15.61
CA GLN A 68 -19.14 1.28 -14.46
C GLN A 68 -18.83 0.59 -13.12
N ALA A 69 -19.19 -0.70 -12.99
CA ALA A 69 -18.89 -1.48 -11.80
C ALA A 69 -17.39 -1.61 -11.52
N LEU A 70 -16.55 -1.70 -12.55
CA LEU A 70 -15.09 -1.74 -12.39
C LEU A 70 -14.50 -0.39 -11.94
N ILE A 71 -15.05 0.72 -12.42
CA ILE A 71 -14.67 2.07 -11.95
C ILE A 71 -15.03 2.23 -10.47
N GLU A 72 -16.26 1.89 -10.09
CA GLU A 72 -16.72 1.96 -8.70
C GLU A 72 -15.90 1.05 -7.77
N LEU A 73 -15.50 -0.13 -8.25
CA LEU A 73 -14.64 -1.04 -7.50
C LEU A 73 -13.25 -0.44 -7.26
N ALA A 74 -12.66 0.22 -8.25
CA ALA A 74 -11.36 0.87 -8.12
C ALA A 74 -11.40 1.99 -7.06
N ASP A 75 -12.46 2.81 -7.07
CA ASP A 75 -12.68 3.87 -6.08
C ASP A 75 -12.93 3.29 -4.67
N TYR A 76 -13.69 2.20 -4.58
CA TYR A 76 -14.01 1.56 -3.32
C TYR A 76 -12.76 1.02 -2.60
N VAL A 77 -11.82 0.41 -3.32
CA VAL A 77 -10.62 -0.22 -2.73
C VAL A 77 -9.75 0.79 -1.98
N ILE A 78 -9.68 2.05 -2.45
CA ILE A 78 -8.86 3.09 -1.81
C ILE A 78 -9.62 3.91 -0.76
N SER A 79 -10.94 4.04 -0.92
CA SER A 79 -11.78 4.87 -0.02
C SER A 79 -12.35 4.10 1.17
N ARG A 80 -12.34 2.76 1.12
CA ARG A 80 -12.85 1.91 2.20
C ARG A 80 -12.12 2.19 3.52
N LYS A 81 -12.83 2.82 4.45
CA LYS A 81 -12.44 2.85 5.86
C LYS A 81 -12.76 1.48 6.48
N ARG A 82 -11.80 0.90 7.19
CA ARG A 82 -12.03 -0.30 8.02
C ARG A 82 -12.73 0.07 9.30
#